data_AF-A0A945WY66-F1
#
_entry.id   AF-A0A945WY66-F1
#
_cell.length_a   1.000
_cell.length_b   1.000
_cell.length_c   1.000
_cell.angle_alpha   90.00
_cell.angle_beta   90.00
_cell.angle_gamma   90.00
#
_symmetry.space_group_name_H-M   'P 1'
#
loop_
_entity.id
_entity.type
_entity.pdbx_description
1 polymer ?
#
loop_
_entity_poly.entity_id
_entity_poly.type
_entity_poly.pdbx_seq_one_letter_code
_entity_poly.pdbx_strand_id
1 'polypeptide(L)'
;MGASVTAILVIRQGGEQLSASLTALTAQTRQVEKLVLVDSSADSEIGPIIDQALAGASFAWEIVSIEYSARFSDAVDEGVSAAFGVDSPASDEHWVWILRDDAEAAEPALERLLASVESAPLVKIAGPKQRMGDQRGVIREMGETMTRFGERIALAERERDQAQYDRLSDVLAVGEVGMLVNAAVLSELGGFDPGLSPLDGGLDFCVRARLAGHRVVVVPRSVLFVGAGPADWSARKKLSATRSHFLARRAWLYRRLAYSPLTIFPLLVLWVLPWALLRSAGQLFLKRPDRMVSEIVAASGALAQLGSILRSRRILASSRATTWATIDSLRLDPVEVRKRKSITREASRAREEERAARHPQPPIFPTLPWLVFALTVVSGLVFGRWWGAEFLQGGGLLPLVESGTDLWSTAWALHPTQWGFGAPPIPADPAAL
;
A
#
# COMPACT_ATOMS: atom_id res chain seq x y z
N MET A 1 -20.81 -33.59 -6.87
CA MET A 1 -20.23 -33.44 -5.51
C MET A 1 -19.95 -31.96 -5.34
N GLY A 2 -20.51 -31.34 -4.29
CA GLY A 2 -20.39 -29.90 -4.08
C GLY A 2 -19.02 -29.52 -3.52
N ALA A 3 -18.60 -28.27 -3.70
CA ALA A 3 -17.34 -27.78 -3.15
C ALA A 3 -17.34 -27.84 -1.61
N SER A 4 -16.27 -28.41 -1.05
CA SER A 4 -16.00 -28.44 0.40
C SER A 4 -15.32 -27.14 0.80
N VAL A 5 -15.79 -26.48 1.87
CA VAL A 5 -15.29 -25.16 2.28
C VAL A 5 -14.80 -25.17 3.72
N THR A 6 -13.54 -24.79 3.91
CA THR A 6 -12.97 -24.44 5.21
C THR A 6 -12.88 -22.93 5.33
N ALA A 7 -13.48 -22.33 6.36
CA ALA A 7 -13.26 -20.93 6.67
C ALA A 7 -12.01 -20.77 7.55
N ILE A 8 -11.18 -19.79 7.24
CA ILE A 8 -10.05 -19.36 8.07
C ILE A 8 -10.34 -17.95 8.54
N LEU A 9 -10.53 -17.77 9.85
CA LEU A 9 -10.81 -16.47 10.45
C LEU A 9 -9.62 -16.03 11.29
N VAL A 10 -8.96 -14.95 10.88
CA VAL A 10 -7.80 -14.40 11.60
C VAL A 10 -8.26 -13.38 12.63
N ILE A 11 -7.88 -13.60 13.89
CA ILE A 11 -8.27 -12.78 15.04
C ILE A 11 -7.07 -11.94 15.50
N ARG A 12 -7.30 -10.63 15.69
CA ARG A 12 -6.26 -9.67 16.12
C ARG A 12 -6.66 -8.77 17.29
N GLN A 13 -7.95 -8.46 17.44
CA GLN A 13 -8.46 -7.57 18.48
C GLN A 13 -9.60 -8.18 19.30
N GLY A 14 -10.39 -9.09 18.73
CA GLY A 14 -11.55 -9.67 19.42
C GLY A 14 -12.71 -8.69 19.59
N GLY A 15 -13.43 -8.81 20.71
CA GLY A 15 -14.53 -7.91 21.09
C GLY A 15 -15.84 -8.10 20.29
N GLU A 16 -16.67 -7.05 20.25
CA GLU A 16 -18.00 -7.10 19.61
C GLU A 16 -17.95 -7.41 18.11
N GLN A 17 -16.90 -6.94 17.42
CA GLN A 17 -16.72 -7.20 15.99
C GLN A 17 -16.47 -8.69 15.70
N LEU A 18 -15.68 -9.35 16.57
CA LEU A 18 -15.47 -10.79 16.48
C LEU A 18 -16.78 -11.55 16.70
N SER A 19 -17.53 -11.20 17.75
CA SER A 19 -18.83 -11.83 18.04
C SER A 19 -19.81 -11.69 16.87
N ALA A 20 -19.90 -10.49 16.28
CA ALA A 20 -20.73 -10.24 15.09
C ALA A 20 -20.26 -11.08 13.88
N SER A 21 -18.94 -11.16 13.64
CA SER A 21 -18.38 -11.95 12.53
C SER A 21 -18.64 -13.46 12.70
N LEU A 22 -18.52 -13.99 13.91
CA LEU A 22 -18.81 -15.40 14.22
C LEU A 22 -20.30 -15.72 14.12
N THR A 23 -21.17 -14.83 14.61
CA THR A 23 -22.63 -14.98 14.49
C THR A 23 -23.05 -14.92 13.01
N ALA A 24 -22.43 -14.07 12.22
CA ALA A 24 -22.67 -14.01 10.77
C ALA A 24 -22.25 -15.28 10.03
N LEU A 25 -21.25 -16.00 10.53
CA LEU A 25 -20.83 -17.30 10.00
C LEU A 25 -21.86 -18.40 10.29
N THR A 26 -22.38 -18.46 11.52
CA THR A 26 -23.41 -19.46 11.88
C THR A 26 -24.72 -19.22 11.13
N ALA A 27 -25.02 -17.97 10.79
CA ALA A 27 -26.21 -17.59 10.02
C ALA A 27 -26.11 -17.86 8.51
N GLN A 28 -25.00 -18.37 7.96
CA GLN A 28 -24.89 -18.55 6.51
C GLN A 28 -25.90 -19.58 5.98
N THR A 29 -26.57 -19.22 4.88
CA THR A 29 -27.45 -20.12 4.11
C THR A 29 -26.75 -21.41 3.68
N ARG A 30 -25.50 -21.31 3.23
CA ARG A 30 -24.60 -22.42 2.99
C ARG A 30 -23.55 -22.45 4.09
N GLN A 31 -23.56 -23.51 4.88
CA GLN A 31 -22.62 -23.71 5.99
C GLN A 31 -21.23 -24.11 5.47
N VAL A 32 -20.20 -23.69 6.19
CA VAL A 32 -18.82 -24.19 6.03
C VAL A 32 -18.73 -25.60 6.62
N GLU A 33 -17.72 -26.38 6.24
CA GLU A 33 -17.48 -27.71 6.81
C GLU A 33 -16.63 -27.63 8.08
N LYS A 34 -15.63 -26.74 8.06
CA LYS A 34 -14.71 -26.51 9.17
C LYS A 34 -14.41 -25.01 9.28
N LEU A 35 -14.22 -24.54 10.50
CA LEU A 35 -13.73 -23.19 10.81
C LEU A 35 -12.42 -23.26 11.58
N VAL A 36 -11.36 -22.66 11.05
CA VAL A 36 -10.07 -22.51 11.75
C VAL A 36 -9.93 -21.07 12.22
N LEU A 37 -9.86 -20.89 13.53
CA LEU A 37 -9.73 -19.60 14.19
C LEU A 37 -8.26 -19.37 14.52
N VAL A 38 -7.62 -18.44 13.82
CA VAL A 38 -6.19 -18.17 14.01
C VAL A 38 -6.02 -16.94 14.90
N ASP A 39 -5.65 -17.15 16.16
CA ASP A 39 -5.58 -16.11 17.17
C ASP A 39 -4.18 -15.50 17.33
N SER A 40 -4.09 -14.19 17.06
CA SER A 40 -2.89 -13.34 17.23
C SER A 40 -3.14 -12.14 18.16
N SER A 41 -4.23 -12.18 18.94
CA SER A 41 -4.60 -11.11 19.86
C SER A 41 -3.77 -11.10 21.14
N ALA A 42 -3.29 -12.28 21.56
CA ALA A 42 -2.76 -12.57 22.90
C ALA A 42 -3.74 -12.24 24.04
N ASP A 43 -5.05 -12.30 23.77
CA ASP A 43 -6.12 -11.99 24.71
C ASP A 43 -6.80 -13.27 25.23
N SER A 44 -6.78 -13.46 26.55
CA SER A 44 -7.41 -14.61 27.21
C SER A 44 -8.93 -14.56 27.19
N GLU A 45 -9.55 -13.41 26.93
CA GLU A 45 -11.01 -13.24 26.96
C GLU A 45 -11.72 -13.71 25.67
N ILE A 46 -10.96 -14.13 24.66
CA ILE A 46 -11.50 -14.52 23.35
C ILE A 46 -12.20 -15.88 23.38
N GLY A 47 -11.71 -16.83 24.18
CA GLY A 47 -12.31 -18.17 24.28
C GLY A 47 -13.81 -18.13 24.61
N PRO A 48 -14.23 -17.46 25.70
CA PRO A 48 -15.63 -17.31 26.05
C PRO A 48 -16.48 -16.64 24.96
N ILE A 49 -15.94 -15.63 24.25
CA ILE A 49 -16.64 -14.96 23.14
C ILE A 49 -16.90 -15.94 21.99
N ILE A 50 -15.88 -16.75 21.64
CA ILE A 50 -15.99 -17.77 20.59
C ILE A 50 -17.03 -18.83 20.98
N ASP A 51 -16.92 -19.38 22.19
CA ASP A 51 -17.82 -20.42 22.69
C ASP A 51 -19.28 -19.95 22.68
N GLN A 52 -19.52 -18.70 23.08
CA GLN A 52 -20.85 -18.11 23.08
C GLN A 52 -21.38 -17.88 21.66
N ALA A 53 -20.57 -17.30 20.77
CA ALA A 53 -21.00 -16.96 19.41
C ALA A 53 -21.19 -18.19 18.50
N LEU A 54 -20.43 -19.26 18.74
CA LEU A 54 -20.51 -20.52 18.00
C LEU A 54 -21.38 -21.57 18.71
N ALA A 55 -22.10 -21.19 19.77
CA ALA A 55 -23.03 -22.08 20.45
C ALA A 55 -24.10 -22.61 19.47
N GLY A 56 -24.10 -23.91 19.21
CA GLY A 56 -25.02 -24.54 18.26
C GLY A 56 -24.61 -24.43 16.79
N ALA A 57 -23.36 -24.04 16.49
CA ALA A 57 -22.82 -24.10 15.14
C ALA A 57 -22.92 -25.52 14.55
N SER A 58 -23.27 -25.62 13.28
CA SER A 58 -23.46 -26.92 12.58
C SER A 58 -22.15 -27.52 12.03
N PHE A 59 -21.02 -26.85 12.27
CA PHE A 59 -19.71 -27.18 11.74
C PHE A 59 -18.67 -27.30 12.85
N ALA A 60 -17.60 -28.06 12.58
CA ALA A 60 -16.49 -28.19 13.50
C ALA A 60 -15.62 -26.92 13.47
N TRP A 61 -15.06 -26.55 14.62
CA TRP A 61 -14.12 -25.45 14.71
C TRP A 61 -12.92 -25.78 15.61
N GLU A 62 -11.79 -25.15 15.33
CA GLU A 62 -10.56 -25.27 16.12
C GLU A 62 -9.87 -23.90 16.25
N ILE A 63 -9.10 -23.72 17.31
CA ILE A 63 -8.32 -22.50 17.54
C ILE A 63 -6.83 -22.82 17.42
N VAL A 64 -6.12 -22.01 16.65
CA VAL A 64 -4.68 -22.04 16.48
C VAL A 64 -4.10 -20.72 16.98
N SER A 65 -3.27 -20.77 18.02
CA SER A 65 -2.62 -19.58 18.57
C SER A 65 -1.29 -19.32 17.86
N ILE A 66 -1.06 -18.05 17.49
CA ILE A 66 0.16 -17.59 16.83
C ILE A 66 0.71 -16.34 17.52
N GLU A 67 1.93 -15.96 17.15
CA GLU A 67 2.56 -14.77 17.73
C GLU A 67 1.75 -13.49 17.45
N TYR A 68 1.70 -12.59 18.44
CA TYR A 68 1.06 -11.27 18.32
C TYR A 68 1.58 -10.44 17.13
N SER A 69 2.85 -10.67 16.76
CA SER A 69 3.57 -9.97 15.69
C SER A 69 3.34 -10.57 14.29
N ALA A 70 2.71 -11.75 14.22
CA ALA A 70 2.48 -12.46 12.96
C ALA A 70 1.74 -11.60 11.96
N ARG A 71 2.07 -11.75 10.68
CA ARG A 71 1.42 -11.04 9.58
C ARG A 71 0.13 -11.77 9.21
N PHE A 72 -0.76 -11.08 8.51
CA PHE A 72 -1.96 -11.71 7.98
C PHE A 72 -1.65 -12.91 7.07
N SER A 73 -0.62 -12.82 6.23
CA SER A 73 -0.14 -13.93 5.40
C SER A 73 0.23 -15.15 6.25
N ASP A 74 1.04 -14.94 7.28
CA ASP A 74 1.56 -16.00 8.12
C ASP A 74 0.42 -16.68 8.91
N ALA A 75 -0.57 -15.89 9.33
CA ALA A 75 -1.78 -16.40 9.99
C ALA A 75 -2.66 -17.25 9.05
N VAL A 76 -2.80 -16.84 7.78
CA VAL A 76 -3.53 -17.63 6.79
C VAL A 76 -2.79 -18.93 6.50
N ASP A 77 -1.46 -18.88 6.32
CA ASP A 77 -0.65 -20.07 6.05
C ASP A 77 -0.73 -21.09 7.21
N GLU A 78 -0.70 -20.61 8.46
CA GLU A 78 -0.88 -21.46 9.64
C GLU A 78 -2.30 -22.06 9.69
N GLY A 79 -3.33 -21.25 9.41
CA GLY A 79 -4.71 -21.74 9.36
C GLY A 79 -4.95 -22.79 8.27
N VAL A 80 -4.31 -22.64 7.10
CA VAL A 80 -4.35 -23.64 6.02
C VAL A 80 -3.63 -24.91 6.45
N SER A 81 -2.48 -24.78 7.11
CA SER A 81 -1.69 -25.91 7.61
C SER A 81 -2.47 -26.72 8.65
N ALA A 82 -3.21 -26.07 9.55
CA ALA A 82 -4.08 -26.74 10.51
C ALA A 82 -5.33 -27.37 9.85
N ALA A 83 -5.86 -26.75 8.81
CA ALA A 83 -7.02 -27.26 8.08
C ALA A 83 -6.73 -28.54 7.29
N PHE A 84 -5.61 -28.59 6.55
CA PHE A 84 -5.33 -29.64 5.56
C PHE A 84 -4.09 -30.51 5.87
N GLY A 85 -3.28 -30.12 6.85
CA GLY A 85 -1.99 -30.73 7.14
C GLY A 85 -0.87 -30.23 6.22
N VAL A 86 0.37 -30.33 6.68
CA VAL A 86 1.56 -29.79 5.99
C VAL A 86 1.96 -30.61 4.76
N ASP A 87 1.67 -31.92 4.76
CA ASP A 87 2.16 -32.87 3.75
C ASP A 87 1.09 -33.37 2.77
N SER A 88 -0.16 -32.94 2.93
CA SER A 88 -1.27 -33.36 2.06
C SER A 88 -1.58 -32.28 1.03
N PRO A 89 -1.36 -32.53 -0.28
CA PRO A 89 -1.79 -31.58 -1.29
C PRO A 89 -3.30 -31.45 -1.22
N ALA A 90 -3.78 -30.22 -0.98
CA ALA A 90 -5.21 -29.95 -0.93
C ALA A 90 -5.84 -30.30 -2.28
N SER A 91 -6.93 -31.06 -2.24
CA SER A 91 -7.66 -31.44 -3.45
C SER A 91 -8.29 -30.22 -4.12
N ASP A 92 -8.49 -30.32 -5.45
CA ASP A 92 -9.17 -29.31 -6.27
C ASP A 92 -10.64 -29.09 -5.86
N GLU A 93 -11.22 -29.97 -5.04
CA GLU A 93 -12.60 -29.88 -4.52
C GLU A 93 -12.69 -29.06 -3.23
N HIS A 94 -11.56 -28.79 -2.57
CA HIS A 94 -11.51 -28.00 -1.34
C HIS A 94 -11.28 -26.52 -1.63
N TRP A 95 -11.97 -25.70 -0.86
CA TRP A 95 -11.93 -24.25 -0.92
C TRP A 95 -11.67 -23.66 0.45
N VAL A 96 -10.96 -22.55 0.46
CA VAL A 96 -10.62 -21.77 1.64
C VAL A 96 -11.35 -20.45 1.56
N TRP A 97 -12.16 -20.15 2.56
CA TRP A 97 -12.81 -18.85 2.70
C TRP A 97 -12.08 -18.02 3.77
N ILE A 98 -11.38 -16.98 3.31
CA ILE A 98 -10.48 -16.20 4.16
C ILE A 98 -11.23 -15.01 4.77
N LEU A 99 -11.23 -14.91 6.10
CA LEU A 99 -11.96 -13.92 6.87
C LEU A 99 -11.08 -13.28 7.95
N ARG A 100 -11.55 -12.15 8.48
CA ARG A 100 -10.97 -11.44 9.61
C ARG A 100 -12.00 -11.29 10.71
N ASP A 101 -11.54 -10.99 11.92
CA ASP A 101 -12.40 -10.69 13.07
C ASP A 101 -13.30 -9.44 12.91
N ASP A 102 -13.04 -8.58 11.92
CA ASP A 102 -13.84 -7.39 11.62
C ASP A 102 -14.73 -7.52 10.36
N ALA A 103 -14.97 -8.75 9.91
CA ALA A 103 -15.68 -9.06 8.68
C ALA A 103 -17.00 -9.81 8.94
N GLU A 104 -18.10 -9.06 8.93
CA GLU A 104 -19.46 -9.61 9.06
C GLU A 104 -20.02 -9.97 7.68
N ALA A 105 -20.20 -11.26 7.42
CA ALA A 105 -20.75 -11.76 6.15
C ALA A 105 -22.28 -11.67 6.12
N ALA A 106 -22.86 -11.19 5.03
CA ALA A 106 -24.31 -11.30 4.84
C ALA A 106 -24.73 -12.77 4.72
N GLU A 107 -25.95 -13.12 5.13
CA GLU A 107 -26.49 -14.49 5.15
C GLU A 107 -26.23 -15.34 3.88
N PRO A 108 -26.32 -14.78 2.65
CA PRO A 108 -26.11 -15.56 1.42
C PRO A 108 -24.72 -15.37 0.82
N ALA A 109 -23.76 -14.83 1.58
CA ALA A 109 -22.45 -14.46 1.07
C ALA A 109 -21.68 -15.67 0.55
N LEU A 110 -21.59 -16.74 1.34
CA LEU A 110 -20.86 -17.94 0.96
C LEU A 110 -21.56 -18.70 -0.18
N GLU A 111 -22.88 -18.88 -0.09
CA GLU A 111 -23.70 -19.50 -1.15
C GLU A 111 -23.45 -18.85 -2.51
N ARG A 112 -23.42 -17.50 -2.55
CA ARG A 112 -23.20 -16.75 -3.80
C ARG A 112 -21.79 -16.86 -4.33
N LEU A 113 -20.77 -16.92 -3.46
CA LEU A 113 -19.40 -17.16 -3.89
C LEU A 113 -19.27 -18.57 -4.48
N LEU A 114 -19.86 -19.57 -3.82
CA LEU A 114 -19.85 -20.96 -4.27
C LEU A 114 -20.56 -21.12 -5.62
N ALA A 115 -21.75 -20.54 -5.77
CA ALA A 115 -22.48 -20.56 -7.04
C ALA A 115 -21.64 -20.01 -8.21
N SER A 116 -20.81 -19.00 -7.96
CA SER A 116 -19.92 -18.44 -8.99
C SER A 116 -18.82 -19.42 -9.38
N VAL A 117 -18.13 -20.05 -8.41
CA VAL A 117 -17.00 -20.94 -8.68
C VAL A 117 -17.44 -22.31 -9.21
N GLU A 118 -18.58 -22.83 -8.75
CA GLU A 118 -19.17 -24.08 -9.24
C GLU A 118 -19.70 -23.94 -10.68
N SER A 119 -20.12 -22.73 -11.08
CA SER A 119 -20.59 -22.47 -12.45
C SER A 119 -19.48 -22.47 -13.51
N ALA A 120 -18.22 -22.27 -13.11
CA ALA A 120 -17.12 -22.07 -14.04
C ALA A 120 -15.81 -22.66 -13.49
N PRO A 121 -15.37 -23.85 -13.95
CA PRO A 121 -14.19 -24.55 -13.41
C PRO A 121 -12.86 -23.77 -13.50
N LEU A 122 -12.76 -22.81 -14.42
CA LEU A 122 -11.58 -21.95 -14.57
C LEU A 122 -11.48 -20.88 -13.48
N VAL A 123 -12.57 -20.58 -12.77
CA VAL A 123 -12.58 -19.64 -11.65
C VAL A 123 -12.03 -20.37 -10.44
N LYS A 124 -10.88 -19.91 -9.95
CA LYS A 124 -10.24 -20.48 -8.74
C LYS A 124 -10.18 -19.48 -7.59
N ILE A 125 -10.58 -18.22 -7.84
CA ILE A 125 -10.66 -17.16 -6.84
C ILE A 125 -11.94 -16.36 -7.10
N ALA A 126 -12.78 -16.22 -6.06
CA ALA A 126 -13.95 -15.36 -6.05
C ALA A 126 -13.88 -14.41 -4.85
N GLY A 127 -14.11 -13.13 -5.07
CA GLY A 127 -14.14 -12.12 -4.01
C GLY A 127 -15.51 -11.45 -3.88
N PRO A 128 -15.95 -11.11 -2.66
CA PRO A 128 -17.23 -10.45 -2.43
C PRO A 128 -17.12 -8.94 -2.65
N LYS A 129 -18.28 -8.28 -2.68
CA LYS A 129 -18.39 -6.83 -2.51
C LYS A 129 -18.23 -6.49 -1.02
N GLN A 130 -17.19 -5.73 -0.68
CA GLN A 130 -16.98 -5.27 0.69
C GLN A 130 -17.67 -3.91 0.87
N ARG A 131 -18.46 -3.78 1.93
CA ARG A 131 -19.10 -2.53 2.38
C ARG A 131 -18.51 -2.11 3.72
N MET A 132 -18.61 -0.83 4.07
CA MET A 132 -18.13 -0.36 5.36
C MET A 132 -19.05 -0.85 6.50
N GLY A 133 -18.47 -1.30 7.61
CA GLY A 133 -19.24 -1.73 8.79
C GLY A 133 -20.06 -0.60 9.42
N ASP A 134 -19.48 0.60 9.53
CA ASP A 134 -20.13 1.81 10.06
C ASP A 134 -21.14 2.43 9.08
N GLN A 135 -20.87 2.30 7.78
CA GLN A 135 -21.68 2.86 6.70
C GLN A 135 -22.06 1.77 5.69
N ARG A 136 -23.04 0.94 6.08
CA ARG A 136 -23.49 -0.25 5.32
C ARG A 136 -23.95 0.01 3.88
N GLY A 137 -24.25 1.25 3.51
CA GLY A 137 -24.60 1.66 2.14
C GLY A 137 -23.41 2.11 1.27
N VAL A 138 -22.18 2.07 1.80
CA VAL A 138 -20.97 2.54 1.13
C VAL A 138 -20.06 1.34 0.84
N ILE A 139 -19.68 1.20 -0.42
CA ILE A 139 -18.69 0.23 -0.88
C ILE A 139 -17.35 0.61 -0.25
N ARG A 140 -16.75 -0.33 0.47
CA ARG A 140 -15.37 -0.21 0.93
C ARG A 140 -14.43 -0.52 -0.22
N GLU A 141 -14.57 -1.71 -0.78
CA GLU A 141 -13.75 -2.22 -1.88
C GLU A 141 -14.56 -3.26 -2.66
N MET A 142 -14.45 -3.22 -3.98
CA MET A 142 -14.98 -4.27 -4.82
C MET A 142 -14.13 -4.37 -6.09
N GLY A 143 -13.26 -5.38 -6.10
CA GLY A 143 -12.30 -5.63 -7.17
C GLY A 143 -11.18 -4.60 -7.24
N GLU A 144 -10.03 -5.05 -7.70
CA GLU A 144 -8.83 -4.24 -7.87
C GLU A 144 -8.23 -4.45 -9.25
N THR A 145 -7.51 -3.43 -9.72
CA THR A 145 -6.69 -3.45 -10.92
C THR A 145 -5.37 -2.73 -10.64
N MET A 146 -4.50 -2.67 -11.64
CA MET A 146 -3.28 -1.88 -11.59
C MET A 146 -3.07 -1.10 -12.89
N THR A 147 -2.31 -0.02 -12.79
CA THR A 147 -1.78 0.67 -13.96
C THR A 147 -0.72 -0.17 -14.67
N ARG A 148 -0.37 0.20 -15.90
CA ARG A 148 0.78 -0.39 -16.61
C ARG A 148 2.11 -0.34 -15.82
N PHE A 149 2.24 0.61 -14.91
CA PHE A 149 3.41 0.74 -14.03
C PHE A 149 3.23 0.04 -12.68
N GLY A 150 2.14 -0.71 -12.48
CA GLY A 150 1.88 -1.52 -11.29
C GLY A 150 1.23 -0.78 -10.12
N GLU A 151 0.84 0.50 -10.28
CA GLU A 151 0.12 1.24 -9.24
C GLU A 151 -1.26 0.62 -9.01
N ARG A 152 -1.56 0.22 -7.77
CA ARG A 152 -2.85 -0.38 -7.41
C ARG A 152 -3.96 0.66 -7.56
N ILE A 153 -5.09 0.24 -8.11
CA ILE A 153 -6.30 1.03 -8.25
C ILE A 153 -7.49 0.14 -7.89
N ALA A 154 -8.31 0.55 -6.92
CA ALA A 154 -9.58 -0.10 -6.67
C ALA A 154 -10.56 0.19 -7.83
N LEU A 155 -11.33 -0.80 -8.25
CA LEU A 155 -12.32 -0.63 -9.30
C LEU A 155 -13.52 0.18 -8.79
N ALA A 156 -13.97 -0.14 -7.58
CA ALA A 156 -14.95 0.61 -6.78
C ALA A 156 -14.47 0.74 -5.33
N GLU A 157 -14.41 1.96 -4.81
CA GLU A 157 -13.91 2.25 -3.46
C GLU A 157 -14.56 3.52 -2.90
N ARG A 158 -15.05 3.44 -1.65
CA ARG A 158 -15.58 4.56 -0.85
C ARG A 158 -16.69 5.36 -1.53
N GLU A 159 -17.58 4.68 -2.23
CA GLU A 159 -18.74 5.26 -2.92
C GLU A 159 -20.03 4.54 -2.53
N ARG A 160 -21.19 5.18 -2.74
CA ARG A 160 -22.49 4.58 -2.40
C ARG A 160 -22.79 3.40 -3.33
N ASP A 161 -23.32 2.32 -2.77
CA ASP A 161 -23.76 1.15 -3.53
C ASP A 161 -25.16 1.41 -4.12
N GLN A 162 -25.20 1.79 -5.39
CA GLN A 162 -26.41 2.00 -6.20
C GLN A 162 -26.57 0.90 -7.25
N ALA A 163 -26.00 -0.28 -7.00
CA ALA A 163 -25.94 -1.41 -7.95
C ALA A 163 -25.21 -1.09 -9.27
N GLN A 164 -24.42 -0.01 -9.31
CA GLN A 164 -23.74 0.45 -10.53
C GLN A 164 -22.66 -0.52 -11.04
N TYR A 165 -22.25 -1.48 -10.21
CA TYR A 165 -21.24 -2.49 -10.55
C TYR A 165 -21.72 -3.94 -10.51
N ASP A 166 -23.04 -4.17 -10.44
CA ASP A 166 -23.56 -5.54 -10.30
C ASP A 166 -23.35 -6.42 -11.55
N ARG A 167 -22.92 -5.82 -12.68
CA ARG A 167 -22.53 -6.51 -13.91
C ARG A 167 -21.04 -6.85 -13.97
N LEU A 168 -20.23 -6.36 -13.04
CA LEU A 168 -18.80 -6.65 -12.98
C LEU A 168 -18.60 -8.12 -12.56
N SER A 169 -17.72 -8.83 -13.28
CA SER A 169 -17.42 -10.23 -12.98
C SER A 169 -15.91 -10.47 -13.03
N ASP A 170 -15.28 -10.45 -14.19
CA ASP A 170 -13.83 -10.62 -14.31
C ASP A 170 -13.07 -9.37 -13.85
N VAL A 171 -12.15 -9.56 -12.90
CA VAL A 171 -11.28 -8.50 -12.37
C VAL A 171 -9.84 -8.98 -12.27
N LEU A 172 -8.87 -8.05 -12.22
CA LEU A 172 -7.48 -8.45 -12.06
C LEU A 172 -7.24 -9.08 -10.68
N ALA A 173 -7.83 -8.50 -9.63
CA ALA A 173 -7.74 -8.99 -8.28
C ALA A 173 -8.97 -8.66 -7.45
N VAL A 174 -9.09 -9.32 -6.30
CA VAL A 174 -10.08 -9.03 -5.26
C VAL A 174 -9.37 -8.82 -3.93
N GLY A 175 -10.03 -8.12 -3.01
CA GLY A 175 -9.51 -7.91 -1.66
C GLY A 175 -9.30 -9.23 -0.92
N GLU A 176 -8.33 -9.24 0.00
CA GLU A 176 -7.98 -10.42 0.80
C GLU A 176 -9.10 -10.88 1.74
N VAL A 177 -9.96 -9.94 2.18
CA VAL A 177 -11.06 -10.22 3.11
C VAL A 177 -12.27 -10.76 2.35
N GLY A 178 -12.73 -11.94 2.78
CA GLY A 178 -13.85 -12.67 2.18
C GLY A 178 -13.49 -13.42 0.91
N MET A 179 -12.22 -13.45 0.51
CA MET A 179 -11.76 -14.19 -0.65
C MET A 179 -12.07 -15.68 -0.48
N LEU A 180 -12.80 -16.25 -1.44
CA LEU A 180 -12.96 -17.69 -1.59
C LEU A 180 -11.94 -18.16 -2.63
N VAL A 181 -10.99 -18.98 -2.21
CA VAL A 181 -9.87 -19.46 -3.04
C VAL A 181 -9.82 -20.97 -3.03
N ASN A 182 -9.54 -21.57 -4.17
CA ASN A 182 -9.33 -23.01 -4.27
C ASN A 182 -8.06 -23.42 -3.49
N ALA A 183 -8.16 -24.42 -2.63
CA ALA A 183 -7.09 -24.80 -1.71
C ALA A 183 -5.83 -25.30 -2.45
N ALA A 184 -6.01 -26.04 -3.55
CA ALA A 184 -4.91 -26.49 -4.40
C ALA A 184 -4.14 -25.30 -5.01
N VAL A 185 -4.87 -24.29 -5.52
CA VAL A 185 -4.26 -23.07 -6.08
C VAL A 185 -3.56 -22.23 -5.01
N LEU A 186 -4.11 -22.15 -3.80
CA LEU A 186 -3.47 -21.45 -2.69
C LEU A 186 -2.11 -22.08 -2.34
N SER A 187 -2.05 -23.42 -2.31
CA SER A 187 -0.82 -24.19 -2.08
C SER A 187 0.16 -24.08 -3.26
N GLU A 188 -0.31 -24.25 -4.50
CA GLU A 188 0.48 -24.16 -5.73
C GLU A 188 1.23 -22.83 -5.83
N LEU A 189 0.55 -21.73 -5.48
CA LEU A 189 1.11 -20.40 -5.54
C LEU A 189 1.99 -20.07 -4.32
N GLY A 190 2.02 -20.92 -3.29
CA GLY A 190 2.78 -20.70 -2.06
C GLY A 190 2.21 -19.58 -1.17
N GLY A 191 0.88 -19.46 -1.10
CA GLY A 191 0.20 -18.52 -0.22
C GLY A 191 0.38 -17.04 -0.60
N PHE A 192 0.11 -16.15 0.36
CA PHE A 192 0.31 -14.71 0.21
C PHE A 192 1.77 -14.33 0.41
N ASP A 193 2.30 -13.37 -0.36
CA ASP A 193 3.68 -12.92 -0.19
C ASP A 193 3.83 -12.11 1.12
N PRO A 194 4.59 -12.59 2.12
CA PRO A 194 4.76 -11.89 3.39
C PRO A 194 5.46 -10.53 3.25
N GLY A 195 6.20 -10.30 2.15
CA GLY A 195 6.88 -9.03 1.87
C GLY A 195 5.91 -7.88 1.61
N LEU A 196 4.68 -8.18 1.18
CA LEU A 196 3.65 -7.19 0.87
C LEU A 196 2.80 -6.80 2.08
N SER A 197 2.78 -7.59 3.15
CA SER A 197 2.01 -7.25 4.34
C SER A 197 2.33 -5.83 4.87
N PRO A 198 1.30 -4.99 5.16
CA PRO A 198 -0.13 -5.29 5.20
C PRO A 198 -0.94 -4.82 3.96
N LEU A 199 -0.32 -4.58 2.81
CA LEU A 199 -1.00 -4.05 1.61
C LEU A 199 -0.63 -4.79 0.33
N ASP A 200 -1.56 -4.86 -0.62
CA ASP A 200 -1.36 -5.50 -1.94
C ASP A 200 -1.12 -7.02 -1.89
N GLY A 201 -1.31 -7.70 -0.74
CA GLY A 201 -1.23 -9.16 -0.63
C GLY A 201 -2.26 -9.85 -1.53
N GLY A 202 -3.54 -9.45 -1.42
CA GLY A 202 -4.62 -9.93 -2.29
C GLY A 202 -4.36 -9.64 -3.78
N LEU A 203 -3.89 -8.44 -4.10
CA LEU A 203 -3.53 -8.05 -5.47
C LEU A 203 -2.45 -8.95 -6.07
N ASP A 204 -1.36 -9.14 -5.34
CA ASP A 204 -0.24 -9.95 -5.80
C ASP A 204 -0.63 -11.43 -5.99
N PHE A 205 -1.34 -11.98 -5.02
CA PHE A 205 -1.82 -13.36 -5.08
C PHE A 205 -2.72 -13.58 -6.30
N CYS A 206 -3.69 -12.69 -6.54
CA CYS A 206 -4.57 -12.78 -7.71
C CYS A 206 -3.81 -12.60 -9.04
N VAL A 207 -2.78 -11.76 -9.08
CA VAL A 207 -1.92 -11.60 -10.27
C VAL A 207 -1.13 -12.87 -10.55
N ARG A 208 -0.56 -13.50 -9.51
CA ARG A 208 0.10 -14.82 -9.62
C ARG A 208 -0.88 -15.87 -10.12
N ALA A 209 -2.10 -15.94 -9.58
CA ALA A 209 -3.14 -16.85 -10.03
C ALA A 209 -3.54 -16.64 -11.50
N ARG A 210 -3.72 -15.38 -11.92
CA ARG A 210 -3.99 -15.02 -13.33
C ARG A 210 -2.83 -15.45 -14.23
N LEU A 211 -1.59 -15.28 -13.79
CA LEU A 211 -0.40 -15.71 -14.54
C LEU A 211 -0.22 -17.23 -14.57
N ALA A 212 -0.70 -17.96 -13.56
CA ALA A 212 -0.84 -19.42 -13.57
C ALA A 212 -1.98 -19.92 -14.47
N GLY A 213 -2.81 -19.02 -15.01
CA GLY A 213 -3.89 -19.35 -15.96
C GLY A 213 -5.27 -19.49 -15.32
N HIS A 214 -5.40 -19.19 -14.03
CA HIS A 214 -6.69 -19.20 -13.33
C HIS A 214 -7.46 -17.89 -13.51
N ARG A 215 -8.79 -17.95 -13.38
CA ARG A 215 -9.66 -16.77 -13.40
C ARG A 215 -9.99 -16.29 -11.99
N VAL A 216 -10.07 -14.97 -11.87
CA VAL A 216 -10.39 -14.23 -10.64
C VAL A 216 -11.64 -13.41 -10.88
N VAL A 217 -12.68 -13.66 -10.11
CA VAL A 217 -13.96 -12.97 -10.30
C VAL A 217 -14.38 -12.22 -9.04
N VAL A 218 -15.09 -11.13 -9.23
CA VAL A 218 -15.87 -10.51 -8.17
C VAL A 218 -17.30 -11.05 -8.24
N VAL A 219 -17.94 -11.20 -7.08
CA VAL A 219 -19.34 -11.61 -6.95
C VAL A 219 -20.11 -10.49 -6.25
N PRO A 220 -20.66 -9.51 -7.00
CA PRO A 220 -21.28 -8.31 -6.42
C PRO A 220 -22.45 -8.59 -5.47
N ARG A 221 -23.11 -9.74 -5.63
CA ARG A 221 -24.23 -10.17 -4.78
C ARG A 221 -23.77 -10.81 -3.46
N SER A 222 -22.51 -11.24 -3.35
CA SER A 222 -21.91 -11.65 -2.09
C SER A 222 -21.40 -10.41 -1.38
N VAL A 223 -21.89 -10.14 -0.17
CA VAL A 223 -21.63 -8.89 0.56
C VAL A 223 -21.03 -9.19 1.91
N LEU A 224 -19.93 -8.51 2.23
CA LEU A 224 -19.33 -8.47 3.57
C LEU A 224 -19.31 -7.04 4.08
N PHE A 225 -19.51 -6.86 5.37
CA PHE A 225 -19.33 -5.60 6.07
C PHE A 225 -18.00 -5.63 6.81
N VAL A 226 -17.09 -4.73 6.43
CA VAL A 226 -15.70 -4.73 6.88
C VAL A 226 -15.37 -3.44 7.61
N GLY A 227 -14.92 -3.55 8.85
CA GLY A 227 -14.64 -2.43 9.74
C GLY A 227 -13.45 -1.57 9.29
N ALA A 228 -12.27 -2.17 9.18
CA ALA A 228 -11.00 -1.48 8.94
C ALA A 228 -10.34 -1.88 7.60
N GLY A 229 -9.44 -1.03 7.10
CA GLY A 229 -8.69 -1.33 5.87
C GLY A 229 -7.55 -2.28 6.21
N PRO A 230 -6.98 -3.02 5.25
CA PRO A 230 -5.88 -3.97 5.51
C PRO A 230 -4.77 -3.40 6.42
N ALA A 231 -4.29 -2.19 6.12
CA ALA A 231 -3.25 -1.54 6.91
C ALA A 231 -3.71 -1.06 8.30
N ASP A 232 -4.94 -0.55 8.42
CA ASP A 232 -5.50 -0.07 9.70
C ASP A 232 -5.79 -1.25 10.63
N TRP A 233 -6.36 -2.32 10.07
CA TRP A 233 -6.64 -3.59 10.75
C TRP A 233 -5.34 -4.22 11.25
N SER A 234 -4.33 -4.35 10.37
CA SER A 234 -3.03 -4.90 10.77
C SER A 234 -2.31 -4.05 11.81
N ALA A 235 -2.53 -2.74 11.83
CA ALA A 235 -1.94 -1.83 12.81
C ALA A 235 -2.75 -1.74 14.12
N ARG A 236 -3.93 -2.38 14.19
CA ARG A 236 -4.88 -2.29 15.32
C ARG A 236 -5.33 -0.85 15.63
N LYS A 237 -5.20 0.06 14.66
CA LYS A 237 -5.57 1.47 14.80
C LYS A 237 -5.63 2.15 13.44
N LYS A 238 -6.37 3.26 13.39
CA LYS A 238 -6.41 4.12 12.22
C LYS A 238 -5.03 4.75 11.96
N LEU A 239 -4.45 4.46 10.80
CA LEU A 239 -3.17 5.02 10.39
C LEU A 239 -3.31 6.45 9.89
N SER A 240 -2.24 7.24 10.06
CA SER A 240 -2.15 8.56 9.44
C SER A 240 -2.03 8.42 7.92
N ALA A 241 -2.51 9.44 7.19
CA ALA A 241 -2.42 9.47 5.73
C ALA A 241 -0.96 9.28 5.23
N THR A 242 0.01 9.83 5.95
CA THR A 242 1.44 9.69 5.66
C THR A 242 1.92 8.24 5.81
N ARG A 243 1.48 7.53 6.86
CA ARG A 243 1.86 6.13 7.07
C ARG A 243 1.21 5.22 6.03
N SER A 244 -0.06 5.46 5.70
CA SER A 244 -0.75 4.72 4.64
C SER A 244 -0.09 4.96 3.27
N HIS A 245 0.33 6.20 2.99
CA HIS A 245 1.10 6.51 1.77
C HIS A 245 2.45 5.78 1.72
N PHE A 246 3.20 5.78 2.83
CA PHE A 246 4.46 5.03 2.94
C PHE A 246 4.25 3.53 2.63
N LEU A 247 3.25 2.90 3.24
CA LEU A 247 2.97 1.47 3.05
C LEU A 247 2.58 1.17 1.59
N ALA A 248 1.68 1.96 1.02
CA ALA A 248 1.27 1.81 -0.38
C ALA A 248 2.46 1.99 -1.34
N ARG A 249 3.35 2.95 -1.05
CA ARG A 249 4.54 3.20 -1.86
C ARG A 249 5.55 2.06 -1.78
N ARG A 250 5.79 1.53 -0.58
CA ARG A 250 6.67 0.38 -0.36
C ARG A 250 6.15 -0.86 -1.08
N ALA A 251 4.85 -1.17 -0.96
CA ALA A 251 4.21 -2.29 -1.64
C ALA A 251 4.27 -2.14 -3.17
N TRP A 252 4.03 -0.94 -3.69
CA TRP A 252 4.20 -0.65 -5.13
C TRP A 252 5.63 -0.89 -5.62
N LEU A 253 6.65 -0.40 -4.89
CA LEU A 253 8.06 -0.60 -5.25
C LEU A 253 8.44 -2.07 -5.20
N TYR A 254 8.01 -2.77 -4.16
CA TYR A 254 8.22 -4.20 -4.01
C TYR A 254 7.67 -4.97 -5.22
N ARG A 255 6.38 -4.79 -5.57
CA ARG A 255 5.77 -5.46 -6.74
C ARG A 255 6.44 -5.05 -8.04
N ARG A 256 6.81 -3.77 -8.19
CA ARG A 256 7.51 -3.28 -9.39
C ARG A 256 8.82 -4.02 -9.62
N LEU A 257 9.58 -4.26 -8.56
CA LEU A 257 10.82 -5.04 -8.61
C LEU A 257 10.54 -6.53 -8.80
N ALA A 258 9.54 -7.10 -8.11
CA ALA A 258 9.16 -8.50 -8.22
C ALA A 258 8.69 -8.86 -9.65
N TYR A 259 7.92 -8.00 -10.31
CA TYR A 259 7.35 -8.28 -11.64
C TYR A 259 8.29 -7.92 -12.81
N SER A 260 9.42 -7.27 -12.54
CA SER A 260 10.31 -6.79 -13.59
C SER A 260 11.02 -7.93 -14.34
N PRO A 261 11.31 -7.79 -15.65
CA PRO A 261 12.20 -8.70 -16.34
C PRO A 261 13.59 -8.76 -15.70
N LEU A 262 14.23 -9.93 -15.71
CA LEU A 262 15.54 -10.13 -15.08
C LEU A 262 16.64 -9.21 -15.65
N THR A 263 16.53 -8.86 -16.93
CA THR A 263 17.47 -7.96 -17.64
C THR A 263 17.45 -6.52 -17.12
N ILE A 264 16.28 -6.02 -16.72
CA ILE A 264 16.08 -4.63 -16.28
C ILE A 264 16.10 -4.52 -14.75
N PHE A 265 15.98 -5.64 -14.02
CA PHE A 265 16.01 -5.70 -12.56
C PHE A 265 17.18 -4.93 -11.91
N PRO A 266 18.47 -5.17 -12.25
CA PRO A 266 19.57 -4.46 -11.59
C PRO A 266 19.52 -2.95 -11.85
N LEU A 267 19.10 -2.55 -13.05
CA LEU A 267 18.90 -1.14 -13.39
C LEU A 267 17.79 -0.52 -12.52
N LEU A 268 16.66 -1.20 -12.33
CA LEU A 268 15.58 -0.69 -11.49
C LEU A 268 16.01 -0.57 -10.03
N VAL A 269 16.72 -1.56 -9.49
CA VAL A 269 17.26 -1.54 -8.12
C VAL A 269 18.16 -0.32 -7.92
N LEU A 270 19.08 -0.07 -8.86
CA LEU A 270 19.96 1.11 -8.82
C LEU A 270 19.17 2.42 -8.90
N TRP A 271 18.11 2.47 -9.71
CA TRP A 271 17.30 3.68 -9.93
C TRP A 271 16.24 3.95 -8.86
N VAL A 272 15.92 3.01 -7.97
CA VAL A 272 14.88 3.19 -6.94
C VAL A 272 15.17 4.42 -6.06
N LEU A 273 16.40 4.56 -5.55
CA LEU A 273 16.77 5.68 -4.67
C LEU A 273 16.85 7.03 -5.41
N PRO A 274 17.55 7.16 -6.55
CA PRO A 274 17.55 8.40 -7.33
C PRO A 274 16.15 8.87 -7.69
N TRP A 275 15.28 7.93 -8.10
CA TRP A 275 13.90 8.26 -8.43
C TRP A 275 13.09 8.69 -7.21
N ALA A 276 13.31 8.07 -6.05
CA ALA A 276 12.68 8.47 -4.80
C ALA A 276 13.11 9.88 -4.36
N LEU A 277 14.38 10.26 -4.57
CA LEU A 277 14.87 11.62 -4.30
C LEU A 277 14.19 12.65 -5.23
N LEU A 278 14.09 12.35 -6.52
CA LEU A 278 13.40 13.23 -7.47
C LEU A 278 11.92 13.40 -7.12
N ARG A 279 11.24 12.31 -6.74
CA ARG A 279 9.85 12.36 -6.29
C ARG A 279 9.69 13.13 -4.99
N SER A 280 10.60 12.92 -4.04
CA SER A 280 10.67 13.62 -2.76
C SER A 280 10.75 15.14 -2.98
N ALA A 281 11.64 15.59 -3.87
CA ALA A 281 11.69 17.00 -4.30
C ALA A 281 10.37 17.47 -4.94
N GLY A 282 9.75 16.65 -5.79
CA GLY A 282 8.43 16.91 -6.36
C GLY A 282 7.32 17.11 -5.31
N GLN A 283 7.34 16.35 -4.20
CA GLN A 283 6.38 16.53 -3.11
C GLN A 283 6.55 17.87 -2.40
N LEU A 284 7.79 18.37 -2.29
CA LEU A 284 8.07 19.71 -1.76
C LEU A 284 7.44 20.80 -2.63
N PHE A 285 7.63 20.71 -3.95
CA PHE A 285 7.00 21.62 -4.92
C PHE A 285 5.46 21.56 -4.87
N LEU A 286 4.91 20.38 -4.61
CA LEU A 286 3.47 20.17 -4.43
C LEU A 286 2.94 20.51 -3.03
N LYS A 287 3.75 21.16 -2.18
CA LYS A 287 3.39 21.57 -0.81
C LYS A 287 2.96 20.41 0.10
N ARG A 288 3.51 19.22 -0.10
CA ARG A 288 3.22 17.98 0.67
C ARG A 288 4.48 17.42 1.36
N PRO A 289 5.08 18.17 2.30
CA PRO A 289 6.35 17.77 2.92
C PRO A 289 6.21 16.52 3.79
N ASP A 290 5.01 16.23 4.30
CA ASP A 290 4.70 14.99 5.02
C ASP A 290 5.00 13.75 4.17
N ARG A 291 4.81 13.82 2.85
CA ARG A 291 5.06 12.72 1.92
C ARG A 291 6.51 12.61 1.46
N MET A 292 7.28 13.69 1.57
CA MET A 292 8.68 13.76 1.15
C MET A 292 9.50 12.63 1.78
N VAL A 293 9.48 12.56 3.12
CA VAL A 293 10.19 11.53 3.88
C VAL A 293 9.66 10.13 3.56
N SER A 294 8.34 9.99 3.38
CA SER A 294 7.71 8.70 3.09
C SER A 294 8.19 8.06 1.78
N GLU A 295 8.54 8.86 0.76
CA GLU A 295 9.04 8.35 -0.53
C GLU A 295 10.44 7.74 -0.36
N ILE A 296 11.33 8.41 0.36
CA ILE A 296 12.70 7.94 0.61
C ILE A 296 12.69 6.71 1.51
N VAL A 297 11.94 6.76 2.62
CA VAL A 297 11.87 5.63 3.56
C VAL A 297 11.21 4.42 2.90
N ALA A 298 10.19 4.62 2.04
CA ALA A 298 9.59 3.52 1.27
C ALA A 298 10.59 2.88 0.29
N ALA A 299 11.41 3.70 -0.37
CA ALA A 299 12.46 3.24 -1.26
C ALA A 299 13.54 2.43 -0.54
N SER A 300 14.08 2.96 0.56
CA SER A 300 15.04 2.24 1.39
C SER A 300 14.44 0.95 1.97
N GLY A 301 13.18 0.99 2.40
CA GLY A 301 12.46 -0.18 2.92
C GLY A 301 12.25 -1.27 1.86
N ALA A 302 11.96 -0.90 0.61
CA ALA A 302 11.86 -1.86 -0.49
C ALA A 302 13.23 -2.47 -0.83
N LEU A 303 14.32 -1.69 -0.81
CA LEU A 303 15.68 -2.18 -1.03
C LEU A 303 16.18 -3.08 0.10
N ALA A 304 15.77 -2.83 1.35
CA ALA A 304 16.06 -3.73 2.46
C ALA A 304 15.41 -5.12 2.31
N GLN A 305 14.39 -5.24 1.44
CA GLN A 305 13.64 -6.47 1.19
C GLN A 305 14.09 -7.20 -0.09
N LEU A 306 15.28 -6.92 -0.63
CA LEU A 306 15.76 -7.57 -1.87
C LEU A 306 15.73 -9.10 -1.80
N GLY A 307 16.04 -9.70 -0.65
CA GLY A 307 15.95 -11.16 -0.48
C GLY A 307 14.52 -11.70 -0.64
N SER A 308 13.53 -11.04 -0.05
CA SER A 308 12.11 -11.36 -0.21
C SER A 308 11.64 -11.16 -1.65
N ILE A 309 12.07 -10.06 -2.29
CA ILE A 309 11.78 -9.78 -3.71
C ILE A 309 12.32 -10.91 -4.61
N LEU A 310 13.55 -11.37 -4.37
CA LEU A 310 14.13 -12.48 -5.14
C LEU A 310 13.37 -13.79 -4.92
N ARG A 311 12.89 -14.05 -3.70
CA ARG A 311 12.04 -15.21 -3.39
C ARG A 311 10.70 -15.11 -4.14
N SER A 312 10.03 -13.98 -4.07
CA SER A 312 8.78 -13.68 -4.78
C SER A 312 8.92 -13.90 -6.28
N ARG A 313 10.05 -13.45 -6.86
CA ARG A 313 10.39 -13.68 -8.29
C ARG A 313 10.51 -15.16 -8.63
N ARG A 314 11.14 -15.96 -7.77
CA ARG A 314 11.29 -17.41 -7.99
C ARG A 314 9.94 -18.12 -7.96
N ILE A 315 9.11 -17.81 -6.96
CA ILE A 315 7.76 -18.37 -6.83
C ILE A 315 6.88 -17.98 -8.03
N LEU A 316 6.92 -16.72 -8.44
CA LEU A 316 6.22 -16.27 -9.63
C LEU A 316 6.73 -16.96 -10.89
N ALA A 317 8.04 -17.19 -11.02
CA ALA A 317 8.60 -17.87 -12.19
C ALA A 317 8.22 -19.36 -12.24
N SER A 318 8.10 -20.05 -11.10
CA SER A 318 7.76 -21.48 -11.04
C SER A 318 6.28 -21.75 -11.31
N SER A 319 5.39 -20.83 -10.92
CA SER A 319 3.92 -20.96 -11.07
C SER A 319 3.37 -20.35 -12.36
N ARG A 320 4.17 -19.59 -13.10
CA ARG A 320 3.70 -18.86 -14.28
C ARG A 320 3.52 -19.78 -15.49
N ALA A 321 2.27 -19.97 -15.92
CA ALA A 321 1.90 -20.68 -17.14
C ALA A 321 1.65 -19.74 -18.35
N THR A 322 1.28 -18.48 -18.10
CA THR A 322 0.87 -17.51 -19.13
C THR A 322 1.76 -16.27 -19.17
N THR A 323 1.47 -15.33 -20.09
CA THR A 323 2.27 -14.10 -20.26
C THR A 323 1.53 -12.88 -19.73
N TRP A 324 2.30 -11.84 -19.35
CA TRP A 324 1.77 -10.55 -18.93
C TRP A 324 0.79 -9.89 -19.92
N ALA A 325 0.86 -10.25 -21.21
CA ALA A 325 -0.08 -9.80 -22.23
C ALA A 325 -1.52 -10.30 -21.96
N THR A 326 -1.68 -11.51 -21.40
CA THR A 326 -3.00 -12.11 -21.10
C THR A 326 -3.77 -11.29 -20.07
N ILE A 327 -3.06 -10.63 -19.14
CA ILE A 327 -3.68 -9.83 -18.08
C ILE A 327 -3.72 -8.34 -18.42
N ASP A 328 -3.18 -7.90 -19.57
CA ASP A 328 -3.09 -6.48 -19.90
C ASP A 328 -4.47 -5.85 -20.15
N SER A 329 -5.44 -6.64 -20.63
CA SER A 329 -6.84 -6.22 -20.78
C SER A 329 -7.53 -5.96 -19.44
N LEU A 330 -7.05 -6.56 -18.35
CA LEU A 330 -7.56 -6.35 -16.99
C LEU A 330 -6.87 -5.19 -16.28
N ARG A 331 -5.81 -4.61 -16.87
CA ARG A 331 -5.12 -3.43 -16.35
C ARG A 331 -5.81 -2.16 -16.83
N LEU A 332 -5.72 -1.11 -16.02
CA LEU A 332 -6.36 0.15 -16.35
C LEU A 332 -5.59 0.91 -17.44
N ASP A 333 -6.32 1.36 -18.46
CA ASP A 333 -5.78 2.19 -19.52
C ASP A 333 -5.22 3.52 -18.96
N PRO A 334 -4.03 3.99 -19.39
CA PRO A 334 -3.46 5.27 -18.96
C PRO A 334 -4.36 6.50 -19.14
N VAL A 335 -5.28 6.50 -20.12
CA VAL A 335 -6.26 7.56 -20.33
C VAL A 335 -7.31 7.54 -19.21
N GLU A 336 -7.84 6.35 -18.88
CA GLU A 336 -8.80 6.18 -17.80
C GLU A 336 -8.17 6.47 -16.43
N VAL A 337 -6.91 6.10 -16.23
CA VAL A 337 -6.13 6.48 -15.04
C VAL A 337 -6.08 8.00 -14.87
N ARG A 338 -5.83 8.75 -15.96
CA ARG A 338 -5.77 10.21 -15.93
C ARG A 338 -7.12 10.82 -15.58
N LYS A 339 -8.20 10.30 -16.17
CA LYS A 339 -9.58 10.71 -15.90
C LYS A 339 -9.98 10.46 -14.44
N ARG A 340 -9.72 9.26 -13.90
CA ARG A 340 -9.96 8.97 -12.48
C ARG A 340 -9.15 9.90 -11.58
N LYS A 341 -7.87 10.10 -11.88
CA LYS A 341 -7.02 11.02 -11.11
C LYS A 341 -7.49 12.48 -11.18
N SER A 342 -8.08 12.95 -12.29
CA SER A 342 -8.66 14.30 -12.35
C SER A 342 -9.91 14.40 -11.47
N ILE A 343 -10.83 13.44 -11.56
CA ILE A 343 -12.04 13.38 -10.72
C ILE A 343 -11.68 13.36 -9.23
N THR A 344 -10.71 12.52 -8.83
CA THR A 344 -10.27 12.47 -7.42
C THR A 344 -9.65 13.81 -6.97
N ARG A 345 -8.90 14.49 -7.85
CA ARG A 345 -8.32 15.80 -7.55
C ARG A 345 -9.42 16.86 -7.37
N GLU A 346 -10.40 16.90 -8.25
CA GLU A 346 -11.55 17.81 -8.15
C GLU A 346 -12.34 17.56 -6.87
N ALA A 347 -12.65 16.31 -6.55
CA ALA A 347 -13.32 15.94 -5.31
C ALA A 347 -12.50 16.33 -4.06
N SER A 348 -11.17 16.20 -4.10
CA SER A 348 -10.32 16.65 -3.00
C SER A 348 -10.32 18.17 -2.84
N ARG A 349 -10.30 18.93 -3.95
CA ARG A 349 -10.37 20.40 -3.91
C ARG A 349 -11.71 20.87 -3.36
N ALA A 350 -12.81 20.31 -3.81
CA ALA A 350 -14.14 20.64 -3.29
C ALA A 350 -14.24 20.41 -1.77
N ARG A 351 -13.69 19.31 -1.26
CA ARG A 351 -13.63 19.04 0.19
C ARG A 351 -12.72 20.01 0.95
N GLU A 352 -11.59 20.40 0.37
CA GLU A 352 -10.69 21.39 0.96
C GLU A 352 -11.36 22.76 1.02
N GLU A 353 -12.07 23.17 -0.03
CA GLU A 353 -12.85 24.42 -0.10
C GLU A 353 -13.98 24.43 0.93
N GLU A 354 -14.77 23.35 1.04
CA GLU A 354 -15.80 23.21 2.08
C GLU A 354 -15.23 23.29 3.50
N ARG A 355 -14.04 22.73 3.71
CA ARG A 355 -13.38 22.76 5.02
C ARG A 355 -12.83 24.15 5.33
N ALA A 356 -12.27 24.83 4.33
CA ALA A 356 -11.81 26.22 4.46
C ALA A 356 -12.96 27.17 4.77
N ALA A 357 -14.14 26.94 4.14
CA ALA A 357 -15.35 27.71 4.44
C ALA A 357 -15.85 27.49 5.88
N ARG A 358 -15.75 26.25 6.41
CA ARG A 358 -16.16 25.93 7.79
C ARG A 358 -15.17 26.37 8.85
N HIS A 359 -13.88 26.35 8.55
CA HIS A 359 -12.80 26.69 9.48
C HIS A 359 -11.77 27.60 8.79
N PRO A 360 -11.96 28.93 8.85
CA PRO A 360 -10.97 29.88 8.36
C PRO A 360 -9.80 29.92 9.34
N GLN A 361 -8.88 28.97 9.23
CA GLN A 361 -7.59 29.04 9.91
C GLN A 361 -6.62 29.88 9.06
N PRO A 362 -5.82 30.77 9.68
CA PRO A 362 -4.76 31.46 8.96
C PRO A 362 -3.80 30.41 8.39
N PRO A 363 -3.33 30.57 7.13
CA PRO A 363 -2.41 29.62 6.52
C PRO A 363 -1.03 29.80 7.13
N ILE A 364 -0.81 29.27 8.33
CA ILE A 364 0.54 28.98 8.80
C ILE A 364 1.00 27.82 7.92
N PHE A 365 1.72 28.14 6.85
CA PHE A 365 2.20 27.17 5.88
C PHE A 365 3.03 26.10 6.60
N PRO A 366 2.53 24.85 6.78
CA PRO A 366 3.34 23.77 7.35
C PRO A 366 4.55 23.43 6.46
N THR A 367 4.60 24.00 5.26
CA THR A 367 5.71 23.90 4.30
C THR A 367 6.86 24.84 4.59
N LEU A 368 6.67 25.95 5.32
CA LEU A 368 7.73 26.96 5.51
C LEU A 368 8.96 26.38 6.21
N PRO A 369 8.84 25.61 7.32
CA PRO A 369 10.01 24.98 7.94
C PRO A 369 10.75 24.03 7.00
N TRP A 370 10.01 23.27 6.18
CA TRP A 370 10.58 22.34 5.21
C TRP A 370 11.24 23.03 4.02
N LEU A 371 10.67 24.13 3.55
CA LEU A 371 11.28 24.97 2.52
C LEU A 371 12.58 25.56 3.02
N VAL A 372 12.57 26.14 4.23
CA VAL A 372 13.78 26.69 4.89
C VAL A 372 14.82 25.59 5.04
N PHE A 373 14.45 24.42 5.58
CA PHE A 373 15.36 23.28 5.71
C PHE A 373 15.95 22.85 4.36
N ALA A 374 15.12 22.70 3.32
CA ALA A 374 15.58 22.32 1.99
C ALA A 374 16.54 23.36 1.39
N LEU A 375 16.22 24.65 1.51
CA LEU A 375 17.10 25.74 1.07
C LEU A 375 18.41 25.75 1.85
N THR A 376 18.38 25.50 3.17
CA THR A 376 19.60 25.38 3.99
C THR A 376 20.47 24.21 3.55
N VAL A 377 19.88 23.05 3.26
CA VAL A 377 20.63 21.88 2.74
C VAL A 377 21.24 22.18 1.37
N VAL A 378 20.47 22.76 0.46
CA VAL A 378 20.98 23.16 -0.87
C VAL A 378 22.09 24.20 -0.74
N SER A 379 21.91 25.19 0.14
CA SER A 379 22.94 26.18 0.44
C SER A 379 24.21 25.53 1.00
N GLY A 380 24.07 24.61 1.95
CA GLY A 380 25.19 23.83 2.48
C GLY A 380 25.89 22.95 1.43
N LEU A 381 25.16 22.40 0.45
CA LEU A 381 25.79 21.61 -0.62
C LEU A 381 26.52 22.47 -1.64
N VAL A 382 25.92 23.60 -2.04
CA VAL A 382 26.49 24.52 -3.04
C VAL A 382 27.63 25.33 -2.45
N PHE A 383 27.40 25.95 -1.29
CA PHE A 383 28.31 26.88 -0.65
C PHE A 383 29.12 26.27 0.49
N GLY A 384 28.82 25.05 0.94
CA GLY A 384 29.54 24.43 2.06
C GLY A 384 31.02 24.21 1.78
N ARG A 385 31.41 24.00 0.52
CA ARG A 385 32.83 23.92 0.13
C ARG A 385 33.55 25.27 0.22
N TRP A 386 32.80 26.37 0.31
CA TRP A 386 33.30 27.72 0.55
C TRP A 386 33.03 28.18 1.99
N TRP A 387 32.58 27.28 2.86
CA TRP A 387 32.35 27.60 4.27
C TRP A 387 33.68 27.88 4.97
N GLY A 388 33.89 29.14 5.36
CA GLY A 388 35.18 29.60 5.91
C GLY A 388 36.25 29.90 4.86
N ALA A 389 35.90 29.97 3.57
CA ALA A 389 36.82 30.47 2.55
C ALA A 389 36.95 32.00 2.67
N GLU A 390 38.18 32.49 2.87
CA GLU A 390 38.46 33.93 3.00
C GLU A 390 38.64 34.61 1.63
N PHE A 391 38.98 33.85 0.59
CA PHE A 391 39.20 34.34 -0.76
C PHE A 391 38.81 33.30 -1.82
N LEU A 392 38.24 33.76 -2.94
CA LEU A 392 37.94 32.96 -4.13
C LEU A 392 39.11 33.09 -5.11
N GLN A 393 39.98 32.09 -5.18
CA GLN A 393 41.10 32.06 -6.13
C GLN A 393 40.81 31.09 -7.28
N GLY A 394 40.97 31.55 -8.52
CA GLY A 394 40.79 30.74 -9.73
C GLY A 394 41.96 30.91 -10.70
N GLY A 395 42.55 29.80 -11.14
CA GLY A 395 43.44 29.69 -12.31
C GLY A 395 44.55 30.74 -12.44
N GLY A 396 45.71 30.50 -11.82
CA GLY A 396 46.98 31.21 -12.11
C GLY A 396 47.03 32.70 -11.74
N LEU A 397 45.92 33.30 -11.32
CA LEU A 397 45.86 34.70 -10.90
C LEU A 397 46.11 34.85 -9.40
N LEU A 398 46.79 35.94 -9.04
CA LEU A 398 46.92 36.40 -7.66
C LEU A 398 45.53 36.68 -7.07
N PRO A 399 45.30 36.35 -5.79
CA PRO A 399 44.02 36.65 -5.14
C PRO A 399 43.76 38.17 -5.21
N LEU A 400 42.51 38.55 -5.52
CA LEU A 400 42.12 39.96 -5.66
C LEU A 400 42.29 40.74 -4.35
N VAL A 401 42.25 40.05 -3.20
CA VAL A 401 42.38 40.59 -1.85
C VAL A 401 42.79 39.48 -0.87
N GLU A 402 43.47 39.84 0.22
CA GLU A 402 44.00 38.90 1.22
C GLU A 402 42.94 38.44 2.23
N SER A 403 41.84 39.20 2.39
CA SER A 403 40.74 38.85 3.28
C SER A 403 39.35 39.22 2.71
N GLY A 404 38.31 38.51 3.14
CA GLY A 404 36.92 38.82 2.75
C GLY A 404 36.44 40.19 3.22
N THR A 405 36.99 40.70 4.33
CA THR A 405 36.75 42.07 4.82
C THR A 405 37.34 43.11 3.90
N ASP A 406 38.52 42.84 3.31
CA ASP A 406 39.14 43.75 2.34
C ASP A 406 38.35 43.78 1.03
N LEU A 407 37.74 42.67 0.63
CA LEU A 407 36.87 42.65 -0.55
C LEU A 407 35.64 43.55 -0.36
N TRP A 408 35.03 43.51 0.82
CA TRP A 408 33.89 44.37 1.16
C TRP A 408 34.31 45.85 1.25
N SER A 409 35.43 46.17 1.90
CA SER A 409 35.91 47.55 1.99
C SER A 409 36.31 48.11 0.62
N THR A 410 36.91 47.29 -0.24
CA THR A 410 37.32 47.67 -1.60
C THR A 410 36.11 47.85 -2.55
N ALA A 411 35.06 47.03 -2.41
CA ALA A 411 33.84 47.16 -3.22
C ALA A 411 33.10 48.50 -2.98
N TRP A 412 33.26 49.07 -1.78
CA TRP A 412 32.68 50.36 -1.39
C TRP A 412 33.73 51.49 -1.34
N ALA A 413 34.93 51.26 -1.87
CA ALA A 413 35.95 52.29 -1.99
C ALA A 413 35.92 52.92 -3.40
N LEU A 414 36.07 54.24 -3.46
CA LEU A 414 36.31 54.92 -4.73
C LEU A 414 37.80 54.84 -5.04
N HIS A 415 38.15 54.07 -6.07
CA HIS A 415 39.51 54.10 -6.61
C HIS A 415 39.66 55.34 -7.50
N PRO A 416 40.51 56.31 -7.15
CA PRO A 416 40.75 57.46 -8.01
C PRO A 416 41.38 56.95 -9.31
N THR A 417 40.67 57.04 -10.43
CA THR A 417 41.17 56.63 -11.76
C THR A 417 42.14 57.65 -12.37
N GLN A 418 42.87 58.42 -11.55
CA GLN A 418 43.91 59.30 -12.04
C GLN A 418 45.24 58.55 -12.05
N TRP A 419 45.94 58.62 -13.18
CA TRP A 419 47.19 57.94 -13.50
C TRP A 419 48.32 58.20 -12.49
N GLY A 420 48.31 57.48 -11.37
CA GLY A 420 49.36 57.51 -10.37
C GLY A 420 49.21 56.33 -9.42
N PHE A 421 50.06 55.33 -9.57
CA PHE A 421 50.19 54.23 -8.61
C PHE A 421 50.65 54.80 -7.27
N GLY A 422 49.75 54.88 -6.28
CA GLY A 422 50.13 55.21 -4.89
C GLY A 422 49.10 55.93 -4.01
N ALA A 423 47.93 56.32 -4.51
CA ALA A 423 46.91 56.93 -3.65
C ALA A 423 46.14 55.85 -2.86
N PRO A 424 46.03 55.96 -1.51
CA PRO A 424 45.22 55.04 -0.73
C PRO A 424 43.73 55.18 -1.14
N PRO A 425 42.98 54.07 -1.22
CA PRO A 425 41.56 54.11 -1.53
C PRO A 425 40.82 54.98 -0.50
N ILE A 426 39.91 55.84 -0.98
CA ILE A 426 39.10 56.70 -0.11
C ILE A 426 37.76 55.99 0.14
N PRO A 427 37.31 55.87 1.41
CA PRO A 427 36.00 55.30 1.70
C PRO A 427 34.90 56.11 1.01
N ALA A 428 33.92 55.44 0.39
CA ALA A 428 32.80 56.15 -0.24
C ALA A 428 31.85 56.81 0.77
N ASP A 429 31.96 56.46 2.05
CA ASP A 429 31.23 57.12 3.13
C ASP A 429 32.04 58.34 3.65
N PRO A 430 31.53 59.58 3.50
CA PRO A 430 32.21 60.77 3.99
C PRO A 430 32.30 60.85 5.52
N ALA A 431 31.58 59.99 6.26
CA ALA A 431 31.66 59.92 7.73
C ALA A 431 32.83 59.08 8.27
N ALA A 432 33.57 58.40 7.39
CA ALA A 432 34.66 57.50 7.76
C ALA A 432 36.08 58.11 7.63
N LEU A 433 36.15 59.45 7.45
CA LEU A 433 37.41 60.21 7.35
C LEU A 433 37.87 60.82 8.68
#